data_AF-A0A1A0V2C5-F1
#
_entry.id   AF-A0A1A0V2C5-F1
#
_cell.length_a   1.000
_cell.length_b   1.000
_cell.length_c   1.000
_cell.angle_alpha   90.00
_cell.angle_beta   90.00
_cell.angle_gamma   90.00
#
_symmetry.space_group_name_H-M   'P 1'
#
loop_
_entity.id
_entity.type
_entity.pdbx_description
1 polymer ?
#
loop_
_entity_poly.entity_id
_entity_poly.type
_entity_poly.pdbx_seq_one_letter_code
_entity_poly.pdbx_strand_id
1 'polypeptide(L)'
;MEDTALLTDDEIVALCAADGRPWPLSLTTVEPTTEELTRAGVRGMRSLLVRRLAGGNAETPGVRPHELIARDVAAFLDASERVGAYIAPSSDHSVLAGAAVTAGRSNDGWVLDTSTAAGVHTLRMVTDQEAADAVLVLAESAYHGNLFDDSDVDGAWVCVIRFGPAAENTIALRKGFVAGSVDGGPVDTWEPERVRRLFARA
;
A
#
# COMPACT_ATOMS: atom_id res chain seq x y z
N MET A 1 4.01 -17.05 -15.98
CA MET A 1 4.84 -16.97 -14.75
C MET A 1 4.71 -15.52 -14.34
N GLU A 2 4.07 -15.23 -13.21
CA GLU A 2 3.83 -13.83 -12.80
C GLU A 2 5.17 -13.17 -12.49
N ASP A 3 5.61 -12.26 -13.38
CA ASP A 3 6.83 -11.47 -13.22
C ASP A 3 6.58 -10.30 -12.26
N THR A 4 6.11 -10.60 -11.04
CA THR A 4 5.93 -9.60 -9.99
C THR A 4 7.24 -9.47 -9.20
N ALA A 5 7.86 -8.30 -9.25
CA ALA A 5 9.07 -8.04 -8.49
C ALA A 5 8.73 -7.78 -7.00
N LEU A 6 9.48 -8.43 -6.11
CA LEU A 6 9.49 -8.08 -4.69
C LEU A 6 10.41 -6.87 -4.48
N LEU A 7 9.90 -5.79 -3.92
CA LEU A 7 10.65 -4.55 -3.67
C LEU A 7 10.69 -4.24 -2.19
N THR A 8 11.85 -3.87 -1.66
CA THR A 8 11.97 -3.39 -0.27
C THR A 8 11.60 -1.90 -0.17
N ASP A 9 11.29 -1.39 1.01
CA ASP A 9 11.08 0.05 1.25
C ASP A 9 12.26 0.88 0.71
N ASP A 10 13.50 0.45 0.95
CA ASP A 10 14.71 1.09 0.41
C ASP A 10 14.67 1.16 -1.14
N GLU A 11 14.25 0.08 -1.80
CA GLU A 11 14.12 0.03 -3.25
C GLU A 11 12.97 0.93 -3.75
N ILE A 12 11.85 0.99 -3.04
CA ILE A 12 10.76 1.93 -3.33
C ILE A 12 11.28 3.38 -3.24
N VAL A 13 12.04 3.73 -2.20
CA VAL A 13 12.68 5.05 -2.07
C VAL A 13 13.60 5.34 -3.26
N ALA A 14 14.42 4.37 -3.66
CA ALA A 14 15.32 4.51 -4.80
C ALA A 14 14.57 4.74 -6.13
N LEU A 15 13.47 4.01 -6.35
CA LEU A 15 12.62 4.17 -7.53
C LEU A 15 11.93 5.54 -7.54
N CYS A 16 11.38 5.98 -6.40
CA CYS A 16 10.81 7.32 -6.23
C CYS A 16 11.84 8.43 -6.48
N ALA A 17 13.07 8.26 -6.00
CA ALA A 17 14.15 9.22 -6.25
C ALA A 17 14.53 9.30 -7.74
N ALA A 18 14.51 8.17 -8.45
CA ALA A 18 14.78 8.14 -9.89
C ALA A 18 13.63 8.73 -10.73
N ASP A 19 12.39 8.53 -10.30
CA ASP A 19 11.19 9.06 -10.95
C ASP A 19 10.94 10.55 -10.61
N GLY A 20 11.40 11.02 -9.45
CA GLY A 20 11.30 12.41 -9.01
C GLY A 20 10.03 12.74 -8.21
N ARG A 21 9.26 11.73 -7.81
CA ARG A 21 8.03 11.88 -7.02
C ARG A 21 8.10 11.05 -5.72
N PRO A 22 7.54 11.54 -4.61
CA PRO A 22 7.56 10.81 -3.34
C PRO A 22 6.60 9.61 -3.39
N TRP A 23 6.90 8.59 -2.59
CA TRP A 23 5.96 7.50 -2.35
C TRP A 23 4.74 8.02 -1.56
N PRO A 24 3.50 7.70 -1.97
CA PRO A 24 2.30 8.29 -1.37
C PRO A 24 1.87 7.59 -0.07
N LEU A 25 2.51 6.48 0.31
CA LEU A 25 2.19 5.70 1.51
C LEU A 25 3.33 5.76 2.53
N SER A 26 3.04 5.34 3.76
CA SER A 26 4.08 5.15 4.78
C SER A 26 4.97 3.95 4.43
N LEU A 27 6.27 4.07 4.72
CA LEU A 27 7.26 3.01 4.57
C LEU A 27 7.63 2.54 5.98
N THR A 28 7.31 1.28 6.31
CA THR A 28 7.34 0.79 7.70
C THR A 28 8.75 0.67 8.28
N THR A 29 9.76 0.54 7.42
CA THR A 29 11.16 0.33 7.81
C THR A 29 12.07 1.53 7.54
N VAL A 30 11.52 2.59 6.95
CA VAL A 30 12.26 3.81 6.59
C VAL A 30 11.65 5.00 7.32
N GLU A 31 12.41 5.60 8.23
CA GLU A 31 11.98 6.81 8.92
C GLU A 31 11.82 7.99 7.94
N PRO A 32 10.78 8.83 8.07
CA PRO A 32 10.49 9.92 7.15
C PRO A 32 11.38 11.15 7.40
N THR A 33 12.69 10.95 7.54
CA THR A 33 13.69 12.01 7.68
C THR A 33 14.53 12.13 6.42
N THR A 34 15.01 13.34 6.08
CA THR A 34 15.84 13.56 4.89
C THR A 34 17.11 12.70 4.91
N GLU A 35 17.74 12.54 6.07
CA GLU A 35 18.92 11.71 6.22
C GLU A 35 18.60 10.24 5.94
N GLU A 36 17.54 9.69 6.56
CA GLU A 36 17.21 8.28 6.37
C GLU A 36 16.72 8.00 4.95
N LEU A 37 15.90 8.86 4.35
CA LEU A 37 15.48 8.73 2.96
C LEU A 37 16.68 8.73 2.00
N THR A 38 17.71 9.54 2.28
CA THR A 38 18.94 9.55 1.47
C THR A 38 19.69 8.22 1.62
N ARG A 39 19.85 7.71 2.85
CA ARG A 39 20.51 6.41 3.10
C ARG A 39 19.74 5.25 2.47
N ALA A 40 18.42 5.22 2.66
CA ALA A 40 17.52 4.24 2.07
C ALA A 40 17.62 4.23 0.55
N GLY A 41 17.57 5.41 -0.10
CA GLY A 41 17.72 5.51 -1.55
C GLY A 41 19.06 4.95 -2.07
N VAL A 42 20.17 5.18 -1.35
CA VAL A 42 21.47 4.60 -1.71
C VAL A 42 21.49 3.08 -1.54
N ARG A 43 20.96 2.55 -0.42
CA ARG A 43 20.88 1.09 -0.18
C ARG A 43 19.98 0.42 -1.22
N GLY A 44 18.82 1.01 -1.50
CA GLY A 44 17.86 0.53 -2.50
C GLY A 44 18.44 0.51 -3.90
N MET A 45 19.07 1.59 -4.34
CA MET A 45 19.68 1.65 -5.69
C MET A 45 20.77 0.59 -5.87
N ARG A 46 21.60 0.36 -4.84
CA ARG A 46 22.59 -0.72 -4.84
C ARG A 46 21.92 -2.10 -4.95
N SER A 47 20.83 -2.33 -4.23
CA SER A 47 20.06 -3.58 -4.31
C SER A 47 19.49 -3.80 -5.72
N LEU A 48 18.84 -2.79 -6.29
CA LEU A 48 18.28 -2.85 -7.65
C LEU A 48 19.33 -3.21 -8.70
N LEU A 49 20.52 -2.59 -8.62
CA LEU A 49 21.63 -2.90 -9.53
C LEU A 49 22.13 -4.34 -9.39
N VAL A 50 22.31 -4.83 -8.16
CA VAL A 50 22.76 -6.21 -7.89
C VAL A 50 21.74 -7.22 -8.41
N ARG A 51 20.45 -6.92 -8.24
CA ARG A 51 19.33 -7.76 -8.69
C ARG A 51 19.01 -7.59 -10.17
N ARG A 52 19.73 -6.71 -10.88
CA ARG A 52 19.50 -6.35 -12.30
C ARG A 52 18.08 -5.82 -12.57
N LEU A 53 17.46 -5.27 -11.54
CA LEU A 53 16.18 -4.55 -11.61
C LEU A 53 16.38 -3.06 -11.91
N ALA A 54 17.64 -2.63 -12.01
CA ALA A 54 18.04 -1.36 -12.59
C ALA A 54 19.36 -1.53 -13.35
N GLY A 55 19.62 -0.65 -14.33
CA GLY A 55 20.82 -0.67 -15.14
C GLY A 55 21.18 0.71 -15.70
N GLY A 56 22.45 0.88 -16.04
CA GLY A 56 22.90 2.06 -16.79
C GLY A 56 22.77 1.83 -18.29
N ASN A 57 22.41 2.88 -19.03
CA ASN A 57 22.59 2.90 -20.49
C ASN A 57 23.91 3.62 -20.79
N ALA A 58 24.80 3.01 -21.58
CA ALA A 58 26.06 3.64 -21.96
C ALA A 58 25.85 4.97 -22.72
N GLU A 59 24.74 5.09 -23.44
CA GLU A 59 24.36 6.27 -24.24
C GLU A 59 23.63 7.35 -23.42
N THR A 60 23.21 7.06 -22.18
CA THR A 60 22.41 7.99 -21.36
C THR A 60 22.91 8.00 -19.93
N PRO A 61 23.41 9.14 -19.41
CA PRO A 61 23.85 9.22 -18.02
C PRO A 61 22.72 8.84 -17.05
N GLY A 62 23.05 8.03 -16.04
CA GLY A 62 22.14 7.66 -14.96
C GLY A 62 21.74 6.17 -14.93
N VAL A 63 21.21 5.74 -13.79
CA VAL A 63 20.66 4.40 -13.59
C VAL A 63 19.15 4.48 -13.82
N ARG A 64 18.61 3.55 -14.64
CA ARG A 64 17.18 3.44 -14.89
C ARG A 64 16.65 2.10 -14.37
N PRO A 65 15.47 2.09 -13.71
CA PRO A 65 14.83 0.84 -13.33
C PRO A 65 14.42 0.02 -14.55
N HIS A 66 14.23 -1.28 -14.33
CA HIS A 66 13.67 -2.19 -15.32
C HIS A 66 12.27 -1.73 -15.73
N GLU A 67 11.97 -1.76 -17.03
CA GLU A 67 10.78 -1.11 -17.61
C GLU A 67 9.46 -1.56 -16.97
N LEU A 68 9.31 -2.86 -16.70
CA LEU A 68 8.10 -3.39 -16.06
C LEU A 68 7.88 -2.82 -14.64
N ILE A 69 8.95 -2.73 -13.84
CA ILE A 69 8.88 -2.17 -12.48
C ILE A 69 8.62 -0.66 -12.54
N ALA A 70 9.33 0.03 -13.44
CA ALA A 70 9.17 1.47 -13.63
C ALA A 70 7.72 1.81 -14.02
N ARG A 71 7.12 1.03 -14.92
CA ARG A 71 5.73 1.22 -15.35
C ARG A 71 4.74 1.04 -14.20
N ASP A 72 4.83 -0.05 -13.46
CA ASP A 72 3.86 -0.36 -12.41
C ASP A 72 4.00 0.63 -11.23
N VAL A 73 5.23 1.03 -10.88
CA VAL A 73 5.48 2.11 -9.90
C VAL A 73 4.95 3.45 -10.40
N ALA A 74 5.25 3.85 -11.64
CA ALA A 74 4.77 5.11 -12.20
C ALA A 74 3.23 5.15 -12.22
N ALA A 75 2.57 4.07 -12.63
CA ALA A 75 1.12 3.96 -12.62
C ALA A 75 0.53 4.08 -11.20
N PHE A 76 1.21 3.54 -10.19
CA PHE A 76 0.80 3.70 -8.79
C PHE A 76 1.00 5.14 -8.27
N LEU A 77 2.10 5.79 -8.68
CA LEU A 77 2.38 7.18 -8.33
C LEU A 77 1.39 8.15 -9.01
N ASP A 78 0.98 7.86 -10.24
CA ASP A 78 0.00 8.64 -11.01
C ASP A 78 -1.43 8.53 -10.47
N ALA A 79 -1.73 7.51 -9.65
CA ALA A 79 -3.08 7.29 -9.15
C ALA A 79 -3.58 8.51 -8.35
N SER A 80 -4.75 9.05 -8.71
CA SER A 80 -5.40 10.14 -7.98
C SER A 80 -6.36 9.63 -6.90
N GLU A 81 -6.87 8.42 -7.08
CA GLU A 81 -7.78 7.74 -6.16
C GLU A 81 -7.09 6.51 -5.58
N ARG A 82 -7.20 6.34 -4.27
CA ARG A 82 -6.63 5.19 -3.56
C ARG A 82 -7.64 4.63 -2.57
N VAL A 83 -7.68 3.31 -2.48
CA VAL A 83 -8.39 2.57 -1.44
C VAL A 83 -7.39 1.63 -0.80
N GLY A 84 -7.12 1.80 0.49
CA GLY A 84 -6.15 0.99 1.20
C GLY A 84 -6.72 0.37 2.47
N ALA A 85 -6.32 -0.86 2.78
CA ALA A 85 -6.52 -1.51 4.07
C ALA A 85 -5.16 -1.74 4.74
N TYR A 86 -5.04 -1.45 6.02
CA TYR A 86 -3.80 -1.66 6.76
C TYR A 86 -4.01 -1.97 8.23
N ILE A 87 -3.01 -2.58 8.86
CA ILE A 87 -3.01 -2.83 10.30
C ILE A 87 -2.54 -1.58 11.04
N ALA A 88 -3.31 -1.14 12.03
CA ALA A 88 -3.03 0.04 12.85
C ALA A 88 -3.26 -0.26 14.35
N PRO A 89 -2.59 0.47 15.27
CA PRO A 89 -2.96 0.44 16.68
C PRO A 89 -4.40 0.89 16.88
N SER A 90 -5.16 0.24 17.77
CA SER A 90 -6.52 0.65 18.10
C SER A 90 -6.60 2.03 18.77
N SER A 91 -5.49 2.49 19.35
CA SER A 91 -5.37 3.83 19.94
C SER A 91 -5.15 4.94 18.91
N ASP A 92 -4.67 4.61 17.70
CA ASP A 92 -4.38 5.58 16.65
C ASP A 92 -4.51 4.95 15.26
N HIS A 93 -5.67 5.15 14.64
CA HIS A 93 -5.98 4.63 13.31
C HIS A 93 -5.17 5.30 12.19
N SER A 94 -4.43 6.39 12.45
CA SER A 94 -3.65 7.09 11.43
C SER A 94 -2.30 6.45 11.15
N VAL A 95 -1.83 5.56 12.04
CA VAL A 95 -0.51 4.94 11.97
C VAL A 95 -0.57 3.59 11.25
N LEU A 96 0.21 3.46 10.18
CA LEU A 96 0.52 2.16 9.58
C LEU A 96 1.53 1.41 10.47
N ALA A 97 1.13 0.25 10.99
CA ALA A 97 1.96 -0.53 11.93
C ALA A 97 2.20 -1.98 11.51
N GLY A 98 1.87 -2.34 10.26
CA GLY A 98 2.04 -3.71 9.79
C GLY A 98 1.81 -3.84 8.30
N ALA A 99 1.21 -4.97 7.92
CA ALA A 99 0.86 -5.23 6.53
C ALA A 99 -0.20 -4.24 6.02
N ALA A 100 -0.09 -3.90 4.75
CA ALA A 100 -1.08 -3.09 4.04
C ALA A 100 -1.33 -3.61 2.63
N VAL A 101 -2.54 -3.32 2.14
CA VAL A 101 -2.95 -3.53 0.76
C VAL A 101 -3.52 -2.20 0.30
N THR A 102 -2.95 -1.60 -0.74
CA THR A 102 -3.47 -0.35 -1.32
C THR A 102 -3.66 -0.51 -2.82
N ALA A 103 -4.85 -0.21 -3.29
CA ALA A 103 -5.17 -0.13 -4.70
C ALA A 103 -5.19 1.35 -5.12
N GLY A 104 -4.38 1.69 -6.13
CA GLY A 104 -4.37 3.00 -6.78
C GLY A 104 -5.04 2.92 -8.15
N ARG A 105 -5.96 3.85 -8.43
CA ARG A 105 -6.67 3.89 -9.71
C ARG A 105 -5.78 4.49 -10.80
N SER A 106 -5.55 3.73 -11.85
CA SER A 106 -4.84 4.14 -13.06
C SER A 106 -5.82 4.28 -14.24
N ASN A 107 -5.32 4.73 -15.40
CA ASN A 107 -6.13 4.83 -16.62
C ASN A 107 -6.59 3.45 -17.13
N ASP A 108 -5.79 2.41 -16.91
CA ASP A 108 -6.00 1.07 -17.47
C ASP A 108 -6.66 0.08 -16.49
N GLY A 109 -6.99 0.53 -15.28
CA GLY A 109 -7.51 -0.32 -14.20
C GLY A 109 -6.94 0.08 -12.85
N TRP A 110 -6.68 -0.90 -11.98
CA TRP A 110 -6.08 -0.66 -10.67
C TRP A 110 -4.65 -1.18 -10.63
N VAL A 111 -3.78 -0.47 -9.91
CA VAL A 111 -2.47 -0.97 -9.50
C VAL A 111 -2.58 -1.32 -8.02
N LEU A 112 -2.34 -2.58 -7.68
CA LEU A 112 -2.35 -3.06 -6.31
C LEU A 112 -0.93 -3.10 -5.77
N ASP A 113 -0.67 -2.37 -4.68
CA ASP A 113 0.50 -2.51 -3.83
C ASP A 113 0.13 -3.33 -2.59
N THR A 114 0.82 -4.44 -2.36
CA THR A 114 0.73 -5.20 -1.10
C THR A 114 2.06 -5.12 -0.40
N SER A 115 2.06 -4.61 0.83
CA SER A 115 3.25 -4.50 1.67
C SER A 115 3.14 -5.34 2.93
N THR A 116 4.26 -5.92 3.32
CA THR A 116 4.39 -6.64 4.60
C THR A 116 4.90 -5.70 5.70
N ALA A 117 4.76 -6.10 6.96
CA ALA A 117 5.32 -5.39 8.10
C ALA A 117 6.87 -5.29 8.06
N ALA A 118 7.53 -6.06 7.20
CA ALA A 118 8.97 -6.02 6.99
C ALA A 118 9.39 -5.09 5.83
N GLY A 119 8.47 -4.25 5.32
CA GLY A 119 8.76 -3.31 4.25
C GLY A 119 9.04 -3.98 2.90
N VAL A 120 8.32 -5.07 2.59
CA VAL A 120 8.40 -5.75 1.29
C VAL A 120 7.09 -5.56 0.54
N HIS A 121 7.20 -4.98 -0.66
CA HIS A 121 6.15 -4.59 -1.57
C HIS A 121 6.05 -5.52 -2.79
N THR A 122 4.84 -5.69 -3.28
CA THR A 122 4.53 -6.25 -4.59
C THR A 122 3.54 -5.37 -5.30
N LEU A 123 3.90 -4.89 -6.50
CA LEU A 123 3.00 -4.13 -7.36
C LEU A 123 2.54 -4.98 -8.52
N ARG A 124 1.25 -4.90 -8.85
CA ARG A 124 0.69 -5.51 -10.07
C ARG A 124 -0.57 -4.79 -10.54
N MET A 125 -0.78 -4.80 -11.84
CA MET A 125 -2.06 -4.40 -12.43
C MET A 125 -3.13 -5.45 -12.11
N VAL A 126 -4.31 -5.00 -11.74
CA VAL A 126 -5.45 -5.85 -11.39
C VAL A 126 -6.76 -5.26 -11.90
N THR A 127 -7.76 -6.12 -12.03
CA THR A 127 -9.15 -5.74 -12.31
C THR A 127 -9.82 -5.10 -11.09
N ASP A 128 -10.95 -4.44 -11.31
CA ASP A 128 -11.78 -3.85 -10.24
C ASP A 128 -12.15 -4.87 -9.16
N GLN A 129 -12.52 -6.08 -9.58
CA GLN A 129 -12.90 -7.16 -8.67
C GLN A 129 -11.71 -7.65 -7.84
N GLU A 130 -10.55 -7.86 -8.46
CA GLU A 130 -9.34 -8.29 -7.77
C GLU A 130 -8.83 -7.23 -6.78
N ALA A 131 -8.94 -5.94 -7.12
CA ALA A 131 -8.60 -4.85 -6.21
C ALA A 131 -9.53 -4.83 -4.99
N ALA A 132 -10.84 -4.95 -5.21
CA ALA A 132 -11.84 -5.01 -4.15
C ALA A 132 -11.60 -6.21 -3.23
N ASP A 133 -11.40 -7.39 -3.82
CA ASP A 133 -11.18 -8.63 -3.06
C ASP A 133 -9.88 -8.55 -2.25
N ALA A 134 -8.79 -7.99 -2.80
CA ALA A 134 -7.54 -7.85 -2.07
C ALA A 134 -7.67 -6.96 -0.82
N VAL A 135 -8.37 -5.82 -0.93
CA VAL A 135 -8.65 -4.94 0.23
C VAL A 135 -9.57 -5.63 1.23
N LEU A 136 -10.60 -6.32 0.74
CA LEU A 136 -11.58 -7.00 1.57
C LEU A 136 -11.01 -8.21 2.31
N VAL A 137 -10.02 -8.93 1.75
CA VAL A 137 -9.39 -10.08 2.42
C VAL A 137 -8.83 -9.68 3.78
N LEU A 138 -8.11 -8.56 3.87
CA LEU A 138 -7.54 -8.10 5.13
C LEU A 138 -8.64 -7.64 6.11
N ALA A 139 -9.62 -6.88 5.60
CA ALA A 139 -10.74 -6.36 6.38
C ALA A 139 -11.64 -7.46 6.97
N GLU A 140 -12.04 -8.44 6.14
CA GLU A 140 -12.86 -9.58 6.53
C GLU A 140 -12.12 -10.49 7.50
N SER A 141 -10.81 -10.68 7.33
CA SER A 141 -9.98 -11.43 8.27
C SER A 141 -9.97 -10.77 9.64
N ALA A 142 -9.82 -9.44 9.71
CA ALA A 142 -9.87 -8.69 10.96
C ALA A 142 -11.26 -8.72 11.61
N TYR A 143 -12.32 -8.51 10.82
CA TYR A 143 -13.70 -8.51 11.30
C TYR A 143 -14.14 -9.87 11.87
N HIS A 144 -13.72 -10.98 11.25
CA HIS A 144 -13.98 -12.33 11.77
C HIS A 144 -13.04 -12.75 12.91
N GLY A 145 -11.98 -11.98 13.18
CA GLY A 145 -10.99 -12.26 14.22
C GLY A 145 -9.96 -13.33 13.83
N ASN A 146 -9.72 -13.52 12.55
CA ASN A 146 -8.71 -14.45 12.04
C ASN A 146 -7.32 -13.79 11.93
N LEU A 147 -7.24 -12.46 12.01
CA LEU A 147 -6.00 -11.70 11.85
C LEU A 147 -5.24 -11.51 13.17
N PHE A 148 -5.94 -11.49 14.30
CA PHE A 148 -5.40 -11.21 15.63
C PHE A 148 -5.81 -12.35 16.58
N ASP A 149 -5.30 -13.56 16.36
CA ASP A 149 -5.72 -14.76 17.11
C ASP A 149 -5.13 -14.88 18.52
N ASP A 150 -4.12 -14.06 18.81
CA ASP A 150 -3.43 -14.04 20.09
C ASP A 150 -4.20 -13.17 21.09
N SER A 151 -4.66 -13.80 22.17
CA SER A 151 -5.44 -13.16 23.23
C SER A 151 -4.68 -12.03 23.94
N ASP A 152 -3.34 -12.01 23.87
CA ASP A 152 -2.52 -10.97 24.49
C ASP A 152 -2.48 -9.67 23.64
N VAL A 153 -2.92 -9.72 22.38
CA VAL A 153 -3.03 -8.56 21.47
C VAL A 153 -4.47 -8.25 21.07
N ASP A 154 -5.46 -8.96 21.62
CA ASP A 154 -6.87 -8.69 21.35
C ASP A 154 -7.24 -7.26 21.78
N GLY A 155 -7.71 -6.48 20.80
CA GLY A 155 -8.05 -5.08 20.98
C GLY A 155 -6.91 -4.09 20.93
N ALA A 156 -5.64 -4.52 20.81
CA ALA A 156 -4.52 -3.62 20.57
C ALA A 156 -4.42 -3.16 19.10
N TRP A 157 -4.98 -3.94 18.18
CA TRP A 157 -4.87 -3.73 16.74
C TRP A 157 -6.24 -3.75 16.05
N VAL A 158 -6.33 -2.99 14.96
CA VAL A 158 -7.47 -2.97 14.04
C VAL A 158 -6.97 -3.00 12.60
N CYS A 159 -7.81 -3.48 11.69
CA CYS A 159 -7.66 -3.20 10.27
C CYS A 159 -8.38 -1.89 9.95
N VAL A 160 -7.68 -0.94 9.34
CA VAL A 160 -8.24 0.34 8.92
C VAL A 160 -8.31 0.37 7.40
N ILE A 161 -9.50 0.63 6.86
CA ILE A 161 -9.72 0.95 5.46
C ILE A 161 -9.74 2.47 5.33
N ARG A 162 -8.95 3.03 4.42
CA ARG A 162 -8.96 4.45 4.06
C ARG A 162 -9.19 4.66 2.57
N PHE A 163 -10.00 5.66 2.25
CA PHE A 163 -10.35 6.02 0.89
C PHE A 163 -10.86 7.47 0.81
N GLY A 164 -11.18 7.90 -0.41
CA GLY A 164 -11.65 9.25 -0.70
C GLY A 164 -10.50 10.26 -0.87
N PRO A 165 -10.83 11.50 -1.30
CA PRO A 165 -9.87 12.59 -1.39
C PRO A 165 -9.08 12.74 -0.08
N ALA A 166 -7.76 12.80 -0.17
CA ALA A 166 -6.87 12.93 1.00
C ALA A 166 -7.08 11.88 2.12
N ALA A 167 -7.66 10.71 1.79
CA ALA A 167 -7.92 9.62 2.73
C ALA A 167 -8.85 10.03 3.91
N GLU A 168 -9.83 10.90 3.65
CA GLU A 168 -10.77 11.42 4.66
C GLU A 168 -11.79 10.38 5.17
N ASN A 169 -12.11 9.38 4.35
CA ASN A 169 -13.02 8.30 4.75
C ASN A 169 -12.23 7.18 5.43
N THR A 170 -12.73 6.69 6.56
CA THR A 170 -12.08 5.69 7.41
C THR A 170 -13.08 4.64 7.89
N ILE A 171 -12.69 3.37 7.89
CA ILE A 171 -13.44 2.28 8.53
C ILE A 171 -12.43 1.42 9.30
N ALA A 172 -12.53 1.40 10.62
CA ALA A 172 -11.72 0.57 11.51
C ALA A 172 -12.50 -0.69 11.91
N LEU A 173 -11.85 -1.84 11.80
CA LEU A 173 -12.45 -3.17 11.93
C LEU A 173 -11.60 -4.05 12.83
N ARG A 174 -12.26 -4.72 13.77
CA ARG A 174 -11.78 -5.96 14.39
C ARG A 174 -13.00 -6.76 14.84
N LYS A 175 -12.79 -7.97 15.37
CA LYS A 175 -13.89 -8.78 15.89
C LYS A 175 -14.71 -8.02 16.94
N GLY A 176 -16.02 -7.90 16.68
CA GLY A 176 -16.96 -7.21 17.57
C GLY A 176 -16.82 -5.69 17.62
N PHE A 177 -16.06 -5.08 16.71
CA PHE A 177 -15.84 -3.63 16.68
C PHE A 177 -15.81 -3.11 15.24
N VAL A 178 -16.62 -2.09 15.00
CA VAL A 178 -16.63 -1.29 13.79
C VAL A 178 -16.74 0.17 14.21
N ALA A 179 -15.87 1.02 13.68
CA ALA A 179 -15.90 2.46 13.90
C ALA A 179 -15.37 3.19 12.67
N GLY A 180 -15.64 4.49 12.56
CA GLY A 180 -15.07 5.35 11.53
C GLY A 180 -16.08 6.33 10.98
N SER A 181 -15.74 6.91 9.83
CA SER A 181 -16.60 7.88 9.15
C SER A 181 -16.49 7.73 7.64
N VAL A 182 -17.63 7.80 6.96
CA VAL A 182 -17.74 7.83 5.51
C VAL A 182 -18.65 8.99 5.12
N ASP A 183 -18.13 9.91 4.32
CA ASP A 183 -18.81 11.12 3.83
C ASP A 183 -19.39 11.96 4.99
N GLY A 184 -18.64 12.03 6.09
CA GLY A 184 -19.03 12.74 7.32
C GLY A 184 -20.03 12.01 8.21
N GLY A 185 -20.57 10.86 7.78
CA GLY A 185 -21.45 10.01 8.59
C GLY A 185 -20.68 8.94 9.37
N PRO A 186 -21.08 8.62 10.62
CA PRO A 186 -20.44 7.54 11.38
C PRO A 186 -20.70 6.17 10.75
N VAL A 187 -19.76 5.25 10.93
CA VAL A 187 -19.91 3.84 10.56
C VAL A 187 -19.79 2.98 11.81
N ASP A 188 -20.86 2.24 12.13
CA ASP A 188 -20.96 1.33 13.28
C ASP A 188 -21.28 -0.13 12.88
N THR A 189 -21.53 -0.36 11.58
CA THR A 189 -21.80 -1.69 11.00
C THR A 189 -20.85 -1.98 9.83
N TRP A 190 -20.44 -3.25 9.72
CA TRP A 190 -19.60 -3.70 8.61
C TRP A 190 -20.46 -4.08 7.40
N GLU A 191 -20.24 -3.40 6.27
CA GLU A 191 -20.95 -3.62 5.01
C GLU A 191 -19.93 -3.75 3.86
N PRO A 192 -19.44 -4.97 3.55
CA PRO A 192 -18.37 -5.14 2.56
C PRO A 192 -18.76 -4.68 1.15
N GLU A 193 -20.05 -4.74 0.81
CA GLU A 193 -20.58 -4.19 -0.45
C GLU A 193 -20.33 -2.68 -0.60
N ARG A 194 -20.22 -1.94 0.51
CA ARG A 194 -19.85 -0.52 0.46
C ARG A 194 -18.46 -0.34 -0.11
N VAL A 195 -17.51 -1.17 0.29
CA VAL A 195 -16.13 -1.14 -0.20
C VAL A 195 -16.06 -1.62 -1.64
N ARG A 196 -16.79 -2.68 -2.01
CA ARG A 196 -16.84 -3.15 -3.42
C ARG A 196 -17.28 -2.05 -4.39
N ARG A 197 -18.27 -1.23 -4.00
CA ARG A 197 -18.74 -0.11 -4.83
C ARG A 197 -17.69 0.97 -5.08
N LEU A 198 -16.63 1.07 -4.29
CA LEU A 198 -15.52 1.99 -4.54
C LEU A 198 -14.71 1.59 -5.78
N PHE A 199 -14.70 0.31 -6.12
CA PHE A 199 -13.93 -0.22 -7.24
C PHE A 199 -14.73 -0.33 -8.54
N ALA A 200 -16.06 -0.36 -8.44
CA ALA A 200 -16.93 -0.37 -9.60
C ALA A 200 -16.76 0.94 -10.39
N ARG A 201 -16.43 0.84 -11.68
CA ARG A 201 -16.39 1.99 -12.59
C ARG A 201 -17.73 2.75 -12.55
N ALA A 202 -17.66 4.03 -12.24
CA ALA A 202 -18.71 5.01 -12.57
C ALA A 202 -18.82 5.20 -14.09
#